data_AF-A0A3C1S3P8-F1
#
_entry.id   AF-A0A3C1S3P8-F1
#
_cell.length_a   1.000
_cell.length_b   1.000
_cell.length_c   1.000
_cell.angle_alpha   90.00
_cell.angle_beta   90.00
_cell.angle_gamma   90.00
#
_symmetry.space_group_name_H-M   'P 1'
#
loop_
_entity.id
_entity.type
_entity.pdbx_description
1 polymer ?
#
loop_
_entity_poly.entity_id
_entity_poly.type
_entity_poly.pdbx_seq_one_letter_code
_entity_poly.pdbx_strand_id
1 'polypeptide(L)'
;MKNFKAFLFIIIPFYCYSQRQFSKEFSFINDNDLYTSYYQDRYYTNGIFLTYRFIDRNNKSKAVKKIYNIQLGHKMYTPFKAIVQSPELHDRPFAGYLYGGFGIDRFYENGSFLKNSIEIGAIGPISIAKEL
;
A
#
# COMPACT_ATOMS: atom_id res chain seq x y z
N MET A 1 -6.44 31.84 -49.85
CA MET A 1 -6.89 30.44 -49.66
C MET A 1 -6.09 29.84 -48.52
N LYS A 2 -6.73 29.56 -47.37
CA LYS A 2 -6.07 29.03 -46.16
C LYS A 2 -5.94 27.51 -46.31
N ASN A 3 -4.72 27.01 -46.38
CA ASN A 3 -4.42 25.58 -46.51
C ASN A 3 -4.74 24.88 -45.18
N PHE A 4 -5.86 24.17 -45.12
CA PHE A 4 -6.25 23.34 -43.99
C PHE A 4 -5.46 22.02 -44.07
N LYS A 5 -4.39 21.90 -43.29
CA LYS A 5 -3.63 20.64 -43.20
C LYS A 5 -4.41 19.68 -42.29
N ALA A 6 -5.11 18.72 -42.90
CA ALA A 6 -5.76 17.64 -42.16
C ALA A 6 -4.68 16.72 -41.57
N PHE A 7 -4.62 16.62 -40.25
CA PHE A 7 -3.82 15.63 -39.55
C PHE A 7 -4.54 14.28 -39.61
N LEU A 8 -4.00 13.33 -40.36
CA LEU A 8 -4.49 11.96 -40.41
C LEU A 8 -3.97 11.20 -39.17
N PHE A 9 -4.83 11.00 -38.17
CA PHE A 9 -4.52 10.09 -37.06
C PHE A 9 -4.69 8.64 -37.54
N ILE A 10 -3.56 7.98 -37.81
CA ILE A 10 -3.54 6.54 -38.11
C ILE A 10 -3.74 5.79 -36.79
N ILE A 11 -4.91 5.21 -36.60
CA ILE A 11 -5.19 4.30 -35.48
C ILE A 11 -4.58 2.95 -35.86
N ILE A 12 -3.38 2.68 -35.35
CA ILE A 12 -2.76 1.36 -35.47
C ILE A 12 -3.45 0.43 -34.46
N PRO A 13 -4.07 -0.68 -34.89
CA PRO A 13 -4.60 -1.66 -33.95
C PRO A 13 -3.43 -2.34 -33.23
N PHE A 14 -3.21 -1.95 -31.99
CA PHE A 14 -2.32 -2.69 -31.10
C PHE A 14 -3.00 -4.01 -30.75
N TYR A 15 -2.39 -5.14 -31.15
CA TYR A 15 -2.77 -6.45 -30.64
C TYR A 15 -2.42 -6.50 -29.15
N CYS A 16 -3.40 -6.20 -28.30
CA CYS A 16 -3.26 -6.38 -26.86
C CYS A 16 -3.30 -7.87 -26.55
N TYR A 17 -2.15 -8.44 -26.14
CA TYR A 17 -2.11 -9.76 -25.54
C TYR A 17 -2.90 -9.75 -24.22
N SER A 18 -3.72 -10.78 -23.99
CA SER A 18 -4.43 -10.98 -22.73
C SER A 18 -3.45 -11.08 -21.54
N GLN A 19 -3.89 -10.61 -20.36
CA GLN A 19 -3.06 -10.58 -19.17
C GLN A 19 -2.68 -12.01 -18.75
N ARG A 20 -1.36 -12.26 -18.72
CA ARG A 20 -0.80 -13.51 -18.21
C ARG A 20 -1.13 -13.60 -16.72
N GLN A 21 -1.64 -14.75 -16.27
CA GLN A 21 -1.87 -14.96 -14.84
C GLN A 21 -0.53 -15.10 -14.11
N PHE A 22 -0.22 -14.14 -13.25
CA PHE A 22 1.00 -14.16 -12.44
C PHE A 22 0.74 -14.86 -11.10
N SER A 23 1.71 -15.69 -10.68
CA SER A 23 1.66 -16.40 -9.39
C SER A 23 2.40 -15.68 -8.27
N LYS A 24 3.08 -14.58 -8.60
CA LYS A 24 3.95 -13.79 -7.71
C LYS A 24 3.77 -12.32 -8.04
N GLU A 25 3.88 -11.47 -7.04
CA GLU A 25 3.71 -10.03 -7.17
C GLU A 25 4.62 -9.30 -6.19
N PHE A 26 5.25 -8.23 -6.66
CA PHE A 26 5.92 -7.25 -5.82
C PHE A 26 5.12 -5.95 -5.88
N SER A 27 4.78 -5.39 -4.72
CA SER A 27 3.98 -4.19 -4.57
C SER A 27 4.71 -3.18 -3.72
N PHE A 28 4.73 -1.93 -4.19
CA PHE A 28 5.14 -0.76 -3.43
C PHE A 28 3.94 0.18 -3.34
N ILE A 29 3.57 0.55 -2.12
CA ILE A 29 2.50 1.49 -1.84
C ILE A 29 3.07 2.60 -0.97
N ASN A 30 2.85 3.84 -1.39
CA ASN A 30 3.00 5.01 -0.53
C ASN A 30 1.61 5.59 -0.26
N ASP A 31 1.34 5.84 1.01
CA ASP A 31 0.12 6.48 1.48
C ASP A 31 0.50 7.79 2.16
N ASN A 32 -0.25 8.85 1.90
CA ASN A 32 0.02 10.18 2.42
C ASN A 32 -1.26 11.02 2.49
N ASP A 33 -1.54 11.64 3.63
CA ASP A 33 -2.73 12.49 3.81
C ASP A 33 -2.70 13.75 2.92
N LEU A 34 -1.51 14.22 2.55
CA LEU A 34 -1.27 15.29 1.59
C LEU A 34 -1.95 15.03 0.23
N TYR A 35 -2.13 13.76 -0.15
CA TYR A 35 -2.80 13.40 -1.40
C TYR A 35 -4.30 13.74 -1.37
N THR A 36 -4.88 13.84 -0.18
CA THR A 36 -6.30 14.13 0.01
C THR A 36 -6.56 15.59 0.35
N SER A 37 -5.70 16.21 1.17
CA SER A 37 -5.88 17.60 1.59
C SER A 37 -4.59 18.21 2.12
N TYR A 38 -4.16 19.32 1.52
CA TYR A 38 -3.03 20.12 2.01
C TYR A 38 -3.26 20.79 3.36
N TYR A 39 -4.51 20.87 3.83
CA TYR A 39 -4.88 21.63 5.03
C TYR A 39 -5.14 20.75 6.25
N GLN A 40 -5.27 19.45 6.04
CA GLN A 40 -5.68 18.50 7.07
C GLN A 40 -4.66 17.36 7.18
N ASP A 41 -3.39 17.71 7.45
CA ASP A 41 -2.39 16.73 7.88
C ASP A 41 -2.47 16.53 9.39
N ARG A 42 -3.03 15.39 9.81
CA ARG A 42 -3.35 15.10 11.21
C ARG A 42 -3.43 13.60 11.46
N TYR A 43 -2.93 13.18 12.62
CA TYR A 43 -3.07 11.83 13.17
C TYR A 43 -2.36 10.72 12.40
N TYR A 44 -2.26 10.79 11.08
CA TYR A 44 -1.52 9.89 10.21
C TYR A 44 -1.05 10.67 8.98
N THR A 45 0.26 10.79 8.80
CA THR A 45 0.84 11.62 7.72
C THR A 45 1.38 10.78 6.57
N ASN A 46 2.02 9.64 6.87
CA ASN A 46 2.67 8.85 5.84
C ASN A 46 2.72 7.36 6.14
N GLY A 47 2.70 6.54 5.10
CA GLY A 47 3.12 5.15 5.18
C GLY A 47 3.78 4.65 3.91
N ILE A 48 4.73 3.74 4.10
CA ILE A 48 5.43 3.04 3.04
C ILE A 48 5.24 1.53 3.26
N PHE A 49 4.79 0.83 2.23
CA PHE A 49 4.52 -0.60 2.29
C PHE A 49 5.16 -1.31 1.12
N LEU A 50 6.12 -2.18 1.44
CA LEU A 50 6.74 -3.11 0.50
C LEU A 50 6.15 -4.48 0.73
N THR A 51 5.45 -5.04 -0.26
CA THR A 51 4.76 -6.32 -0.12
C THR A 51 5.16 -7.27 -1.23
N TYR A 52 5.55 -8.48 -0.85
CA TYR A 52 5.72 -9.60 -1.77
C TYR A 52 4.60 -10.61 -1.56
N ARG A 53 3.89 -10.95 -2.63
CA ARG A 53 2.74 -11.87 -2.61
C ARG A 53 3.00 -13.05 -3.51
N PHE A 54 2.60 -14.24 -3.09
CA PHE A 54 2.69 -15.43 -3.94
C PHE A 54 1.56 -16.42 -3.67
N ILE A 55 1.12 -17.09 -4.73
CA ILE A 55 0.03 -18.07 -4.69
C ILE A 55 0.59 -19.43 -4.26
N ASP A 56 -0.09 -20.09 -3.34
CA ASP A 56 0.18 -21.49 -2.99
C ASP A 56 -0.11 -22.40 -4.18
N ARG A 57 0.91 -23.13 -4.65
CA ARG A 57 0.78 -24.06 -5.80
C ARG A 57 0.22 -25.42 -5.38
N ASN A 58 0.29 -25.75 -4.08
CA ASN A 58 -0.13 -27.04 -3.56
C ASN A 58 -1.53 -26.92 -2.96
N ASN A 59 -2.55 -27.03 -3.82
CA ASN A 59 -3.93 -26.81 -3.42
C ASN A 59 -4.55 -28.03 -2.72
N LYS A 60 -4.06 -28.35 -1.52
CA LYS A 60 -4.63 -29.40 -0.65
C LYS A 60 -5.77 -28.88 0.26
N SER A 61 -6.16 -27.61 0.10
CA SER A 61 -7.13 -26.94 0.98
C SER A 61 -8.49 -26.77 0.29
N LYS A 62 -9.57 -26.65 1.04
CA LYS A 62 -10.92 -26.32 0.53
C LYS A 62 -11.01 -24.91 -0.12
N ALA A 63 -9.93 -24.13 -0.16
CA ALA A 63 -9.90 -22.81 -0.75
C ALA A 63 -9.53 -22.90 -2.24
N VAL A 64 -10.23 -22.14 -3.08
CA VAL A 64 -9.95 -21.98 -4.52
C VAL A 64 -8.60 -21.34 -4.74
N LYS A 65 -8.26 -20.35 -3.91
CA LYS A 65 -7.01 -19.62 -3.99
C LYS A 65 -6.49 -19.31 -2.60
N LYS A 66 -5.20 -19.55 -2.40
CA LYS A 66 -4.48 -19.17 -1.19
C LYS A 66 -3.27 -18.33 -1.56
N ILE A 67 -3.16 -17.16 -0.95
CA ILE A 67 -2.08 -16.20 -1.21
C ILE A 67 -1.33 -15.96 0.10
N TYR A 68 -0.01 -16.09 0.05
CA TYR A 68 0.87 -15.67 1.13
C TYR A 68 1.35 -14.25 0.86
N ASN A 69 1.37 -13.43 1.91
CA ASN A 69 1.78 -12.04 1.88
C ASN A 69 2.93 -11.85 2.86
N ILE A 70 4.05 -11.30 2.42
CA ILE A 70 5.15 -10.84 3.27
C ILE A 70 5.24 -9.33 3.08
N GLN A 71 5.15 -8.57 4.16
CA GLN A 71 5.14 -7.11 4.10
C GLN A 71 6.20 -6.53 5.03
N LEU A 72 6.91 -5.50 4.56
CA LEU A 72 7.62 -4.55 5.40
C LEU A 72 6.84 -3.24 5.34
N GLY A 73 6.35 -2.78 6.48
CA GLY A 73 5.53 -1.58 6.59
C GLY A 73 6.15 -0.57 7.54
N HIS A 74 6.10 0.70 7.14
CA HIS A 74 6.48 1.84 7.96
C HIS A 74 5.33 2.85 7.95
N LYS A 75 4.90 3.31 9.13
CA LYS A 75 3.80 4.27 9.29
C LYS A 75 4.26 5.41 10.20
N MET A 76 3.83 6.62 9.88
CA MET A 76 4.15 7.84 10.61
C MET A 76 2.86 8.51 11.09
N TYR A 77 2.82 8.83 12.37
CA TYR A 77 1.68 9.44 13.05
C TYR A 77 2.08 10.80 13.61
N THR A 78 1.23 11.79 13.38
CA THR A 78 1.43 13.19 13.77
C THR A 78 0.39 13.61 14.82
N PRO A 79 0.69 14.59 15.68
CA PRO A 79 -0.33 15.22 16.50
C PRO A 79 -1.34 16.00 15.65
N PHE A 80 -2.43 16.45 16.26
CA PHE A 80 -3.42 17.31 15.59
C PHE A 80 -2.81 18.60 15.00
N LYS A 81 -1.75 19.13 15.62
CA LYS A 81 -0.98 20.29 15.13
C LYS A 81 0.52 19.98 15.18
N ALA A 82 1.07 19.51 14.07
CA ALA A 82 2.49 19.19 13.95
C ALA A 82 3.43 20.41 14.05
N ILE A 83 2.92 21.62 13.76
CA ILE A 83 3.71 22.86 13.75
C ILE A 83 4.07 23.40 15.13
N VAL A 84 3.40 22.92 16.19
CA VAL A 84 3.64 23.42 17.55
C VAL A 84 4.91 22.78 18.10
N GLN A 85 5.84 23.58 18.62
CA GLN A 85 7.13 23.08 19.11
C GLN A 85 7.06 22.49 20.52
N SER A 86 6.17 23.01 21.37
CA SER A 86 6.01 22.57 22.74
C SER A 86 5.29 21.21 22.79
N PRO A 87 5.91 20.13 23.27
CA PRO A 87 5.28 18.81 23.34
C PRO A 87 4.03 18.79 24.23
N GLU A 88 3.98 19.65 25.25
CA GLU A 88 2.84 19.82 26.17
C GLU A 88 1.56 20.30 25.48
N LEU A 89 1.68 20.91 24.31
CA LEU A 89 0.55 21.40 23.51
C LEU A 89 0.10 20.38 22.45
N HIS A 90 0.78 19.23 22.35
CA HIS A 90 0.35 18.13 21.50
C HIS A 90 -0.69 17.26 22.22
N ASP A 91 -1.72 16.85 21.50
CA ASP A 91 -2.72 15.91 22.04
C ASP A 91 -2.18 14.47 22.12
N ARG A 92 -1.13 14.16 21.35
CA ARG A 92 -0.41 12.88 21.32
C ARG A 92 1.01 13.10 20.81
N PRO A 93 1.98 12.24 21.18
CA PRO A 93 3.32 12.34 20.64
C PRO A 93 3.36 11.97 19.15
N PHE A 94 4.38 12.47 18.45
CA PHE A 94 4.79 11.86 17.19
C PHE A 94 5.19 10.41 17.42
N ALA A 95 4.79 9.53 16.51
CA ALA A 95 5.16 8.12 16.60
C ALA A 95 5.38 7.57 15.19
N GLY A 96 6.40 6.73 15.07
CA GLY A 96 6.51 5.83 13.93
C GLY A 96 6.21 4.40 14.34
N TYR A 97 5.75 3.60 13.39
CA TYR A 97 5.55 2.17 13.53
C TYR A 97 6.21 1.46 12.36
N LEU A 98 7.30 0.73 12.65
CA LEU A 98 8.00 -0.11 11.69
C LEU A 98 7.70 -1.57 12.01
N TYR A 99 7.22 -2.34 11.04
CA TYR A 99 6.84 -3.73 11.25
C TYR A 99 7.14 -4.63 10.05
N GLY A 100 7.42 -5.88 10.36
CA GLY A 100 7.35 -7.00 9.42
C GLY A 100 6.02 -7.73 9.62
N GLY A 101 5.32 -7.99 8.52
CA GLY A 101 4.03 -8.67 8.50
C GLY A 101 4.06 -9.94 7.68
N PHE A 102 3.38 -10.97 8.16
CA PHE A 102 3.06 -12.16 7.39
C PHE A 102 1.54 -12.38 7.37
N GLY A 103 0.98 -12.62 6.19
CA GLY A 103 -0.45 -12.82 6.01
C GLY A 103 -0.79 -13.98 5.09
N ILE A 104 -2.00 -14.52 5.28
CA ILE A 104 -2.59 -15.57 4.45
C ILE A 104 -4.00 -15.15 4.06
N ASP A 105 -4.22 -15.00 2.76
CA ASP A 105 -5.53 -14.74 2.18
C ASP A 105 -6.07 -16.03 1.56
N ARG A 106 -7.30 -16.41 1.90
CA ARG A 106 -7.99 -17.60 1.39
C ARG A 106 -9.30 -17.19 0.72
N PHE A 107 -9.52 -17.65 -0.50
CA PHE A 107 -10.75 -17.44 -1.26
C PHE A 107 -11.46 -18.79 -1.44
N TYR A 108 -12.77 -18.84 -1.19
CA TYR A 108 -13.57 -20.06 -1.21
C TYR A 108 -14.55 -20.06 -2.39
N GLU A 109 -15.03 -21.25 -2.77
CA GLU A 109 -15.94 -21.41 -3.92
C GLU A 109 -17.28 -20.70 -3.73
N ASN A 110 -17.74 -20.58 -2.48
CA ASN A 110 -18.98 -19.89 -2.14
C ASN A 110 -18.84 -18.35 -2.20
N GLY A 111 -17.74 -17.81 -2.71
CA GLY A 111 -17.47 -16.38 -2.83
C GLY A 111 -16.99 -15.70 -1.54
N SER A 112 -16.92 -16.42 -0.42
CA SER A 112 -16.36 -15.88 0.81
C SER A 112 -14.83 -15.80 0.74
N PHE A 113 -14.25 -14.89 1.52
CA PHE A 113 -12.80 -14.78 1.67
C PHE A 113 -12.42 -14.58 3.13
N LEU A 114 -11.25 -15.08 3.53
CA LEU A 114 -10.70 -14.92 4.86
C LEU A 114 -9.24 -14.48 4.78
N LYS A 115 -8.94 -13.35 5.40
CA LYS A 115 -7.59 -12.80 5.52
C LYS A 115 -7.15 -12.85 6.98
N ASN A 116 -5.99 -13.44 7.23
CA ASN A 116 -5.36 -13.43 8.56
C ASN A 116 -3.94 -12.89 8.40
N SER A 117 -3.52 -12.04 9.31
CA SER A 117 -2.16 -11.49 9.32
C SER A 117 -1.63 -11.35 10.73
N ILE A 118 -0.32 -11.47 10.85
CA ILE A 118 0.43 -11.22 12.07
C ILE A 118 1.49 -10.18 11.72
N GLU A 119 1.60 -9.14 12.55
CA GLU A 119 2.59 -8.08 12.41
C GLU A 119 3.46 -8.08 13.67
N ILE A 120 4.78 -8.02 13.48
CA ILE A 120 5.77 -7.89 14.55
C ILE A 120 6.58 -6.65 14.21
N GLY A 121 6.64 -5.71 15.14
CA GLY A 121 7.25 -4.42 14.90
C GLY A 121 7.48 -3.64 16.18
N ALA A 122 7.97 -2.42 16.01
CA ALA A 122 8.28 -1.52 17.11
C ALA A 122 7.70 -0.12 16.84
N ILE A 123 7.25 0.51 17.93
CA ILE A 123 6.71 1.87 17.94
C ILE A 123 7.73 2.80 18.62
N GLY A 124 7.89 4.02 18.11
CA GLY A 124 8.76 5.05 18.69
C GLY A 124 10.07 5.26 17.93
N PRO A 125 11.15 5.78 18.56
CA PRO A 125 12.36 6.20 17.85
C PRO A 125 13.03 5.08 17.03
N ILE A 126 12.96 3.83 17.50
CA ILE A 126 13.51 2.67 16.79
C ILE A 126 12.84 2.38 15.44
N SER A 127 11.67 2.97 15.18
CA SER A 127 11.01 2.89 13.87
C SER A 127 11.66 3.78 12.81
N ILE A 128 12.65 4.61 13.19
CA ILE A 128 13.41 5.49 12.27
C ILE A 128 12.50 6.50 11.54
N ALA A 129 11.34 6.82 12.13
CA ALA A 129 10.39 7.76 11.55
C ALA A 129 10.80 9.23 11.74
N LYS A 130 11.79 9.53 12.57
CA LYS A 130 12.27 10.91 12.75
C LYS A 130 13.23 11.31 11.63
N GLU A 131 13.93 10.32 11.08
CA GLU A 131 15.00 10.47 10.10
C GLU A 131 14.50 10.45 8.64
N LEU A 132 13.24 10.07 8.43
CA LEU A 132 12.55 10.04 7.12
C LEU A 132 11.71 11.30 6.93
#